data_AF-A0A7C5G3T7-F1
#
_entry.id   AF-A0A7C5G3T7-F1
#
_cell.length_a   1.000
_cell.length_b   1.000
_cell.length_c   1.000
_cell.angle_alpha   90.00
_cell.angle_beta   90.00
_cell.angle_gamma   90.00
#
_symmetry.space_group_name_H-M   'P 1'
#
loop_
_entity.id
_entity.type
_entity.pdbx_description
1 polymer ?
#
loop_
_entity_poly.entity_id
_entity_poly.type
_entity_poly.pdbx_seq_one_letter_code
_entity_poly.pdbx_strand_id
1 'polypeptide(L)'
;MIPVEKLEEIRALLAEGKLSQRAIARKVGVSRGTVAAIAARKRPCYERRLSADPSATSRRRGRCPICRAMVFFPCLACLVRQLLAAGTLRPLPPHPEEPLRLELRPAEFRRYLQVRLRRQIRQEI
;
A
#
# COMPACT_ATOMS: atom_id res chain seq x y z
N MET A 1 -11.10 1.92 12.68
CA MET A 1 -11.77 1.70 11.38
C MET A 1 -13.22 2.13 11.53
N ILE A 2 -13.85 2.80 10.56
CA ILE A 2 -15.25 3.23 10.69
C ILE A 2 -16.09 2.32 9.76
N PRO A 3 -17.26 1.85 10.19
CA PRO A 3 -18.18 1.13 9.31
C PRO A 3 -18.60 1.99 8.11
N VAL A 4 -18.95 1.37 6.98
CA VAL A 4 -19.34 2.09 5.75
C VAL A 4 -20.60 2.91 6.00
N GLU A 5 -21.53 2.34 6.76
CA GLU A 5 -22.82 2.92 7.10
C GLU A 5 -22.63 4.27 7.82
N LYS A 6 -21.71 4.31 8.78
CA LYS A 6 -21.36 5.56 9.49
C LYS A 6 -20.66 6.57 8.59
N LEU A 7 -19.90 6.14 7.59
CA LEU A 7 -19.24 7.04 6.64
C LEU A 7 -20.27 7.72 5.73
N GLU A 8 -21.22 6.96 5.22
CA GLU A 8 -22.32 7.47 4.38
C GLU A 8 -23.23 8.41 5.16
N GLU A 9 -23.58 8.05 6.39
CA GLU A 9 -24.36 8.91 7.27
C GLU A 9 -23.66 10.26 7.54
N ILE A 10 -22.35 10.24 7.81
CA ILE A 10 -21.57 11.49 7.99
C ILE A 10 -21.56 12.33 6.71
N ARG A 11 -21.44 11.69 5.53
CA ARG A 11 -21.47 12.41 4.24
C ARG A 11 -22.82 13.06 3.98
N ALA A 12 -23.92 12.36 4.26
CA ALA A 12 -25.26 12.90 4.13
C ALA A 12 -25.46 14.12 5.05
N LEU A 13 -25.09 13.99 6.33
CA LEU A 13 -25.22 15.09 7.31
C LEU A 13 -24.32 16.30 6.99
N LEU A 14 -23.14 16.07 6.42
CA LEU A 14 -22.27 17.15 5.93
C LEU A 14 -22.86 17.85 4.70
N ALA A 15 -23.51 17.09 3.79
CA ALA A 15 -24.16 17.65 2.61
C ALA A 15 -25.41 18.48 2.96
N GLU A 16 -26.16 18.09 3.99
CA GLU A 16 -27.29 18.86 4.50
C GLU A 16 -26.88 20.25 5.05
N GLY A 17 -25.66 20.39 5.57
CA GLY A 17 -25.11 21.66 6.06
C GLY A 17 -25.77 22.22 7.33
N LYS A 18 -26.78 21.54 7.90
CA LYS A 18 -27.56 22.01 9.06
C LYS A 18 -26.87 21.80 10.42
N LEU A 19 -25.95 20.86 10.50
CA LEU A 19 -25.30 20.46 11.75
C LEU A 19 -23.82 20.81 11.75
N SER A 20 -23.33 21.34 12.87
CA SER A 20 -21.88 21.50 13.08
C SER A 20 -21.19 20.14 13.14
N GLN A 21 -19.91 20.09 12.78
CA GLN A 21 -19.12 18.84 12.85
C GLN A 21 -19.12 18.20 14.25
N ARG A 22 -19.22 19.01 15.32
CA ARG A 22 -19.38 18.51 16.71
C ARG A 22 -20.75 17.87 16.95
N ALA A 23 -21.81 18.42 16.36
CA ALA A 23 -23.15 17.83 16.45
C ALA A 23 -23.23 16.53 15.66
N ILE A 24 -22.66 16.49 14.44
CA ILE A 24 -22.57 15.28 13.62
C ILE A 24 -21.79 14.18 14.36
N ALA A 25 -20.65 14.52 14.96
CA ALA A 25 -19.84 13.59 15.74
C ALA A 25 -20.62 12.94 16.90
N ARG A 26 -21.39 13.74 17.65
CA ARG A 26 -22.26 13.25 18.73
C ARG A 26 -23.39 12.37 18.21
N LYS A 27 -24.01 12.75 17.09
CA LYS A 27 -25.13 12.01 16.47
C LYS A 27 -24.71 10.63 15.97
N VAL A 28 -23.57 10.53 15.27
CA VAL A 28 -23.09 9.27 14.66
C VAL A 28 -22.24 8.42 15.64
N GLY A 29 -21.85 9.01 16.78
CA GLY A 29 -21.00 8.35 17.77
C GLY A 29 -19.56 8.15 17.27
N VAL A 30 -18.95 9.23 16.75
CA VAL A 30 -17.55 9.25 16.30
C VAL A 30 -16.83 10.50 16.83
N SER A 31 -15.50 10.55 16.74
CA SER A 31 -14.76 11.74 17.16
C SER A 31 -14.96 12.93 16.20
N ARG A 32 -14.91 14.17 16.71
CA ARG A 32 -14.90 15.38 15.87
C ARG A 32 -13.79 15.33 14.81
N GLY A 33 -12.60 14.86 15.19
CA GLY A 33 -11.46 14.72 14.27
C GLY A 33 -11.74 13.78 13.10
N THR A 34 -12.54 12.72 13.33
CA THR A 34 -13.01 11.85 12.26
C THR A 34 -13.88 12.59 11.26
N VAL A 35 -14.86 13.37 11.74
CA VAL A 35 -15.77 14.14 10.88
C VAL A 35 -14.98 15.20 10.10
N ALA A 36 -14.05 15.89 10.75
CA ALA A 36 -13.17 16.86 10.11
C ALA A 36 -12.29 16.23 9.01
N ALA A 37 -11.74 15.03 9.26
CA ALA A 37 -10.93 14.30 8.27
C ALA A 37 -11.75 13.83 7.06
N ILE A 38 -13.03 13.46 7.27
CA ILE A 38 -13.97 13.10 6.20
C ILE A 38 -14.34 14.34 5.38
N ALA A 39 -14.71 15.44 6.05
CA ALA A 39 -15.05 16.72 5.41
C ALA A 39 -13.90 17.27 4.57
N ALA A 40 -12.67 17.17 5.07
CA ALA A 40 -11.46 17.63 4.37
C ALA A 40 -11.00 16.70 3.23
N ARG A 41 -11.67 15.56 2.99
CA ARG A 41 -11.23 14.49 2.06
C ARG A 41 -9.78 14.01 2.31
N LYS A 42 -9.20 14.33 3.47
CA LYS A 42 -7.83 13.95 3.88
C LYS A 42 -7.76 12.53 4.43
N ARG A 43 -8.91 11.91 4.69
CA ARG A 43 -8.97 10.49 5.01
C ARG A 43 -8.94 9.71 3.70
N PRO A 44 -7.91 8.88 3.43
CA PRO A 44 -8.01 7.90 2.36
C PRO A 44 -9.20 7.00 2.69
N CYS A 45 -10.30 7.19 1.98
CA CYS A 45 -11.46 6.34 2.10
C CYS A 45 -10.99 4.95 1.68
N TYR A 46 -10.93 4.03 2.62
CA TYR A 46 -10.59 2.63 2.40
C TYR A 46 -11.68 1.88 1.61
N GLU A 47 -12.58 2.61 0.92
CA GLU A 47 -13.49 2.10 -0.10
C GLU A 47 -12.77 1.18 -1.08
N ARG A 48 -11.49 1.46 -1.41
CA ARG A 48 -10.65 0.58 -2.25
C ARG A 48 -10.41 -0.82 -1.69
N ARG A 49 -10.67 -1.08 -0.41
CA ARG A 49 -10.53 -2.42 0.20
C ARG A 49 -11.86 -3.19 0.27
N LEU A 50 -12.99 -2.51 0.12
CA LEU A 50 -14.33 -3.12 0.15
C LEU A 50 -14.86 -3.48 -1.25
N SER A 51 -14.30 -2.87 -2.30
CA SER A 51 -14.38 -3.37 -3.68
C SER A 51 -13.31 -4.44 -3.97
N ALA A 52 -12.86 -5.17 -2.95
CA ALA A 52 -12.34 -6.51 -3.18
C ALA A 52 -13.57 -7.41 -3.28
N ASP A 53 -13.98 -7.72 -4.51
CA ASP A 53 -15.04 -8.69 -4.78
C ASP A 53 -14.94 -9.90 -3.83
N PRO A 54 -16.04 -10.46 -3.31
CA PRO A 54 -16.00 -11.76 -2.64
C PRO A 54 -15.57 -12.90 -3.57
N SER A 55 -15.50 -12.65 -4.89
CA SER A 55 -14.84 -13.50 -5.89
C SER A 55 -13.32 -13.31 -5.97
N ALA A 56 -12.72 -12.43 -5.15
CA ALA A 56 -11.28 -12.25 -5.01
C ALA A 56 -10.70 -13.59 -4.59
N THR A 57 -10.39 -14.37 -5.61
CA THR A 57 -9.97 -15.75 -5.59
C THR A 57 -9.04 -15.91 -4.42
N SER A 58 -9.38 -16.77 -3.46
CA SER A 58 -8.53 -17.07 -2.31
C SER A 58 -7.10 -17.16 -2.81
N ARG A 59 -6.29 -16.12 -2.55
CA ARG A 59 -4.97 -16.02 -3.17
C ARG A 59 -4.15 -17.10 -2.48
N ARG A 60 -4.11 -18.30 -3.06
CA ARG A 60 -3.36 -19.41 -2.51
C ARG A 60 -1.90 -18.98 -2.56
N ARG A 61 -1.25 -19.01 -1.40
CA ARG A 61 0.19 -18.80 -1.32
C ARG A 61 0.86 -20.12 -1.64
N GLY A 62 1.82 -20.12 -2.56
CA GLY A 62 2.54 -21.34 -2.89
C GLY A 62 3.76 -21.06 -3.75
N ARG A 63 4.56 -22.11 -3.97
CA ARG A 63 5.64 -22.06 -4.96
C ARG A 63 5.07 -22.24 -6.35
N CYS A 64 5.43 -21.36 -7.27
CA CYS A 64 5.07 -21.54 -8.67
C CYS A 64 5.76 -22.78 -9.26
N PRO A 65 5.07 -23.66 -10.00
CA PRO A 65 5.70 -24.83 -10.62
C PRO A 65 6.72 -24.44 -11.71
N ILE A 66 6.55 -23.27 -12.34
CA ILE A 66 7.41 -22.79 -13.43
C ILE A 66 8.63 -22.06 -12.87
N CYS A 67 8.42 -20.92 -12.18
CA CYS A 67 9.53 -20.07 -11.73
C CYS A 67 10.02 -20.37 -10.31
N ARG A 68 9.35 -21.28 -9.58
CA ARG A 68 9.66 -21.69 -8.18
C ARG A 68 9.61 -20.58 -7.14
N ALA A 69 9.22 -19.36 -7.52
CA ALA A 69 9.04 -18.23 -6.62
C ALA A 69 7.86 -18.46 -5.67
N MET A 70 8.01 -18.00 -4.43
CA MET A 70 6.94 -17.95 -3.44
C MET A 70 6.02 -16.76 -3.74
N VAL A 71 4.80 -17.04 -4.19
CA VAL A 71 3.86 -16.01 -4.67
C VAL A 71 2.44 -16.32 -4.21
N PHE A 72 1.57 -15.33 -4.37
CA PHE A 72 0.14 -15.54 -4.43
C PHE A 72 -0.24 -15.91 -5.87
N PHE A 73 -1.10 -16.92 -6.04
CA PHE A 73 -1.59 -17.30 -7.37
C PHE A 73 -2.71 -16.37 -7.85
N PRO A 74 -2.77 -16.05 -9.16
CA PRO A 74 -1.85 -16.49 -10.25
C PRO A 74 -0.44 -15.90 -10.11
N CYS A 75 0.60 -16.59 -10.63
CA CYS A 75 1.99 -16.22 -10.35
C CYS A 75 2.37 -14.86 -10.94
N LEU A 76 2.27 -13.82 -10.11
CA LEU A 76 2.63 -12.45 -10.50
C LEU A 76 4.08 -12.31 -10.94
N ALA A 77 4.99 -13.12 -10.42
CA ALA A 77 6.39 -13.12 -10.85
C ALA A 77 6.56 -13.59 -12.30
N CYS A 78 5.84 -14.65 -12.72
CA CYS A 78 5.86 -15.09 -14.12
C CYS A 78 5.21 -14.05 -15.03
N LEU A 79 4.08 -13.49 -14.61
CA LEU A 79 3.37 -12.45 -15.36
C LEU A 79 4.29 -11.25 -15.62
N VAL A 80 4.93 -10.71 -14.59
CA VAL A 80 5.85 -9.57 -14.73
C VAL A 80 7.01 -9.90 -15.66
N ARG A 81 7.60 -11.10 -15.57
CA ARG A 81 8.68 -11.53 -16.47
C ARG A 81 8.23 -11.60 -17.94
N GLN A 82 7.02 -12.11 -18.20
CA GLN A 82 6.45 -12.12 -19.55
C GLN A 82 6.21 -10.70 -20.08
N LEU A 83 5.66 -9.82 -19.25
CA LEU A 83 5.41 -8.43 -19.62
C LEU A 83 6.70 -7.66 -19.91
N LEU A 84 7.76 -7.91 -19.13
CA LEU A 84 9.10 -7.36 -19.37
C LEU A 84 9.67 -7.89 -20.70
N ALA A 85 9.59 -9.20 -20.95
CA ALA A 85 10.06 -9.81 -22.19
C ALA A 85 9.30 -9.30 -23.42
N ALA A 86 8.00 -9.03 -23.29
CA ALA A 86 7.16 -8.45 -24.33
C ALA A 86 7.37 -6.93 -24.51
N GLY A 87 8.18 -6.28 -23.66
CA GLY A 87 8.39 -4.82 -23.69
C GLY A 87 7.21 -3.97 -23.25
N THR A 88 6.11 -4.60 -22.81
CA THR A 88 4.92 -3.90 -22.28
C THR A 88 5.17 -3.20 -20.96
N LEU A 89 6.04 -3.78 -20.11
CA LEU A 89 6.57 -3.14 -18.91
C LEU A 89 8.03 -2.80 -19.14
N ARG A 90 8.43 -1.61 -18.67
CA ARG A 90 9.85 -1.25 -18.56
C ARG A 90 10.34 -1.58 -17.14
N PRO A 91 11.55 -2.11 -16.98
CA PRO A 91 12.16 -2.25 -15.67
C PRO A 91 12.18 -0.88 -14.96
N LEU A 92 11.98 -0.90 -13.64
CA LEU A 92 12.29 0.29 -12.85
C LEU A 92 13.77 0.61 -13.05
N PRO A 93 14.17 1.89 -13.21
CA PRO A 93 15.57 2.23 -13.19
C PRO A 93 16.21 1.68 -11.91
N PRO A 94 17.48 1.21 -11.99
CA PRO A 94 18.18 0.77 -10.81
C PRO A 94 18.16 1.88 -9.76
N HIS A 95 18.08 1.48 -8.49
CA HIS A 95 18.25 2.44 -7.40
C HIS A 95 19.60 3.14 -7.54
N PRO A 96 19.68 4.44 -7.17
CA PRO A 96 20.92 5.20 -7.29
C PRO A 96 22.07 4.45 -6.61
N GLU A 97 23.25 4.49 -7.22
CA GLU A 97 24.48 3.92 -6.67
C GLU A 97 24.87 4.60 -5.34
N GLU A 98 24.36 5.80 -5.08
CA GLU A 98 24.54 6.47 -3.79
C GLU A 98 23.82 5.75 -2.65
N PRO A 99 24.45 5.64 -1.47
CA PRO A 99 23.83 5.03 -0.31
C PRO A 99 22.59 5.82 0.09
N LEU A 100 21.59 5.11 0.61
CA LEU A 100 20.41 5.76 1.17
C LEU A 100 20.88 6.70 2.29
N ARG A 101 20.52 7.99 2.18
CA ARG A 101 20.87 9.04 3.16
C ARG A 101 20.02 8.92 4.43
N LEU A 102 20.09 7.74 5.05
CA LEU A 102 19.42 7.44 6.31
C LEU A 102 20.33 7.85 7.46
N GLU A 103 19.77 8.50 8.48
CA GLU A 103 20.48 8.81 9.71
C GLU A 103 20.64 7.54 10.55
N LEU A 104 21.66 6.74 10.21
CA LEU A 104 22.03 5.53 10.93
C LEU A 104 23.12 5.83 11.94
N ARG A 105 23.07 5.13 13.07
CA ARG A 105 24.21 5.06 14.00
C ARG A 105 25.44 4.47 13.27
N PRO A 106 26.68 4.84 13.67
CA PRO A 106 27.88 4.49 12.91
C PRO A 106 28.10 2.99 12.67
N ALA A 107 27.74 2.13 13.63
CA ALA A 107 27.89 0.68 13.49
C ALA A 107 26.90 0.10 12.46
N GLU A 108 25.65 0.55 12.48
CA GLU A 108 24.61 0.17 11.53
C GLU A 108 24.91 0.67 10.12
N PHE A 109 25.49 1.87 9.99
CA PHE A 109 25.91 2.40 8.70
C PHE A 109 27.02 1.54 8.06
N ARG A 110 28.03 1.13 8.85
CA ARG A 110 29.08 0.21 8.38
C ARG A 110 28.51 -1.13 7.91
N ARG A 111 27.58 -1.71 8.67
CA ARG A 111 26.89 -2.96 8.28
C ARG A 111 26.08 -2.80 7.01
N TYR A 112 25.37 -1.69 6.85
CA TYR A 112 24.62 -1.36 5.63
C TYR A 112 25.55 -1.33 4.41
N LEU A 113 26.68 -0.62 4.49
CA LEU A 113 27.65 -0.57 3.40
C LEU A 113 28.22 -1.95 3.06
N GLN A 114 28.59 -2.75 4.05
CA GLN A 114 29.08 -4.12 3.83
C GLN A 114 28.06 -5.00 3.10
N VAL A 115 26.79 -4.97 3.52
CA VAL A 115 25.72 -5.74 2.86
C VAL A 115 25.51 -5.26 1.43
N ARG A 116 25.61 -3.95 1.20
CA ARG A 116 25.43 -3.36 -0.13
C ARG A 116 26.55 -3.76 -1.09
N LEU A 117 27.81 -3.65 -0.67
CA LEU A 117 28.97 -4.11 -1.44
C LEU A 117 28.86 -5.59 -1.80
N ARG A 118 28.46 -6.44 -0.85
CA ARG A 118 28.23 -7.88 -1.11
C ARG A 118 27.15 -8.13 -2.17
N ARG A 119 26.13 -7.28 -2.25
CA ARG A 119 25.08 -7.39 -3.28
C ARG A 119 25.58 -6.95 -4.65
N GLN A 120 26.38 -5.88 -4.72
CA GLN A 120 27.00 -5.42 -5.96
C GLN A 120 27.92 -6.49 -6.54
N ILE A 121 28.84 -7.03 -5.74
CA ILE A 121 29.76 -8.11 -6.17
C ILE A 121 28.99 -9.33 -6.69
N ARG A 122 27.87 -9.70 -6.05
CA ARG A 122 27.04 -10.84 -6.50
C ARG A 122 26.30 -10.57 -7.82
N GLN A 123 26.08 -9.30 -8.19
CA GLN A 123 25.40 -8.92 -9.43
C GLN A 123 26.37 -8.83 -10.62
N GLU A 124 27.67 -8.70 -10.36
CA GLU A 124 28.73 -8.60 -11.38
C GLU A 124 29.35 -9.96 -11.77
N ILE A 125 29.08 -11.02 -11.00
CA ILE A 125 29.49 -12.42 -11.25
C ILE A 125 28.30 -13.21 -11.80
#